data_AF-A0A6G1Q551-F1
#
_entry.id   AF-A0A6G1Q551-F1
#
_cell.length_a   1.000
_cell.length_b   1.000
_cell.length_c   1.000
_cell.angle_alpha   90.00
_cell.angle_beta   90.00
_cell.angle_gamma   90.00
#
_symmetry.space_group_name_H-M   'P 1'
#
loop_
_entity.id
_entity.type
_entity.pdbx_description
1 polymer ?
#
loop_
_entity_poly.entity_id
_entity_poly.type
_entity_poly.pdbx_seq_one_letter_code
_entity_poly.pdbx_strand_id
1 'polypeptide(L)'
;MVLSLLLLLLLVCSTRANQFLGTVMTYYPGNTNADGSVTVQLLYKLNFETCTMLTWECLSGNCGTESVVMRKGYESNGEWCQMEGISTRNVPSNAPFQLWLNGGDWIDNITNGIVNWRAVTLVELRNRSDIGKANTSPQTTILPDVRVPSNCQRNFNLLAFDPDGDTIRCRYGNTSLSECNPCTPPSVLSISPSCSLSFSPTSDEGPYAVQVVMEDFPNQNISLTQTNGTKTFLTPNDAISKIPVQFVLWVDPPVPSCTEGLYLPNFLPPTPNNRAQFFTIVNRAIVINIKAEAIISTISELLYSGPSTLIQNSTGAGQFSLTWTPSQAEEGGSFPICFVVKANYNLNIYNSDLRCVIVTVGNNPTTTTTLPTTGSSGMYVVGLSVKVSSSSQQSKDEILYYLQQARYYLSYYGLPNVTINIVSYVQH
;
A
#
# COMPACT_ATOMS: atom_id res chain seq x y z
N MET A 1 -13.30 47.80 -27.71
CA MET A 1 -14.13 46.63 -27.34
C MET A 1 -13.41 45.30 -27.48
N VAL A 2 -12.67 45.04 -28.57
CA VAL A 2 -11.98 43.75 -28.79
C VAL A 2 -10.84 43.47 -27.80
N LEU A 3 -10.11 44.51 -27.38
CA LEU A 3 -9.02 44.39 -26.39
C LEU A 3 -9.53 44.04 -24.97
N SER A 4 -10.74 44.50 -24.63
CA SER A 4 -11.38 44.19 -23.34
C SER A 4 -11.91 42.75 -23.30
N LEU A 5 -12.30 42.19 -24.45
CA LEU A 5 -12.72 40.80 -24.58
C LEU A 5 -11.52 39.84 -24.52
N LEU A 6 -10.36 40.23 -25.06
CA LEU A 6 -9.11 39.48 -24.91
C LEU A 6 -8.59 39.49 -23.47
N LEU A 7 -8.72 40.60 -22.73
CA LEU A 7 -8.38 40.63 -21.30
C LEU A 7 -9.33 39.76 -20.45
N LEU A 8 -10.62 39.68 -20.80
CA LEU A 8 -11.55 38.75 -20.14
C LEU A 8 -11.25 37.28 -20.46
N LEU A 9 -10.82 36.95 -21.69
CA LEU A 9 -10.42 35.59 -22.07
C LEU A 9 -9.12 35.14 -21.38
N LEU A 10 -8.22 36.07 -21.04
CA LEU A 10 -7.02 35.80 -20.24
C LEU A 10 -7.32 35.60 -18.75
N LEU A 11 -8.51 36.03 -18.27
CA LEU A 11 -8.99 35.81 -16.89
C LEU A 11 -9.74 34.48 -16.71
N VAL A 12 -10.04 33.74 -17.79
CA VAL A 12 -10.60 32.38 -17.74
C VAL A 12 -9.52 31.32 -18.01
N CYS A 13 -8.26 31.64 -17.73
CA CYS A 13 -7.32 30.59 -17.37
C CYS A 13 -7.66 30.21 -15.93
N SER A 14 -8.70 29.38 -15.77
CA SER A 14 -9.00 28.71 -14.52
C SER A 14 -7.76 27.90 -14.18
N THR A 15 -6.87 28.46 -13.34
CA THR A 15 -5.87 27.67 -12.66
C THR A 15 -6.67 26.72 -11.78
N ARG A 16 -6.99 25.52 -12.29
CA ARG A 16 -7.45 24.44 -11.41
C ARG A 16 -6.36 24.29 -10.38
N ALA A 17 -6.69 24.58 -9.12
CA ALA A 17 -5.80 24.28 -8.02
C ALA A 17 -5.50 22.78 -8.14
N ASN A 18 -4.22 22.41 -8.15
CA ASN A 18 -3.90 21.00 -8.27
C ASN A 18 -4.26 20.30 -6.96
N GLN A 19 -5.28 19.47 -7.00
CA GLN A 19 -5.92 18.93 -5.81
C GLN A 19 -5.14 17.74 -5.24
N PHE A 20 -4.98 17.71 -3.92
CA PHE A 20 -4.23 16.68 -3.22
C PHE A 20 -5.09 15.46 -2.91
N LEU A 21 -4.55 14.27 -3.19
CA LEU A 21 -5.19 12.99 -2.89
C LEU A 21 -4.52 12.22 -1.76
N GLY A 22 -3.32 12.61 -1.32
CA GLY A 22 -2.66 11.92 -0.22
C GLY A 22 -1.14 11.85 -0.33
N THR A 23 -0.54 11.26 0.70
CA THR A 23 0.90 11.07 0.80
C THR A 23 1.23 9.90 1.72
N VAL A 24 2.36 9.27 1.45
CA VAL A 24 3.03 8.31 2.35
C VAL A 24 4.49 8.68 2.41
N MET A 25 5.12 8.59 3.57
CA MET A 25 6.57 8.76 3.71
C MET A 25 7.16 7.60 4.52
N THR A 26 8.33 7.15 4.13
CA THR A 26 9.16 6.21 4.91
C THR A 26 10.57 6.76 4.96
N TYR A 27 11.37 6.38 5.97
CA TYR A 27 12.75 6.81 6.06
C TYR A 27 13.69 5.67 6.44
N TYR A 28 14.92 5.77 5.94
CA TYR A 28 15.99 4.80 6.05
C TYR A 28 17.24 5.51 6.55
N PRO A 29 17.63 5.32 7.82
CA PRO A 29 18.85 5.92 8.34
C PRO A 29 20.08 5.21 7.76
N GLY A 30 21.09 5.99 7.39
CA GLY A 30 22.44 5.51 7.20
C GLY A 30 23.18 5.39 8.53
N ASN A 31 24.45 4.97 8.45
CA ASN A 31 25.31 4.90 9.63
C ASN A 31 25.65 6.30 10.15
N THR A 32 25.85 6.41 11.46
CA THR A 32 26.45 7.61 12.07
C THR A 32 27.93 7.67 11.73
N ASN A 33 28.35 8.79 11.12
CA ASN A 33 29.74 9.05 10.78
C ASN A 33 30.57 9.38 12.03
N ALA A 34 31.89 9.35 11.91
CA ALA A 34 32.81 9.64 13.02
C ALA A 34 32.68 11.08 13.56
N ASP A 35 32.24 12.03 12.71
CA ASP A 35 31.95 13.42 13.09
C ASP A 35 30.56 13.60 13.72
N GLY A 36 29.78 12.52 13.86
CA GLY A 36 28.43 12.51 14.37
C GLY A 36 27.34 12.77 13.34
N SER A 37 27.69 13.13 12.10
CA SER A 37 26.70 13.34 11.04
C SER A 37 26.01 12.05 10.64
N VAL A 38 24.78 12.16 10.14
CA VAL A 38 23.99 11.02 9.66
C VAL A 38 23.38 11.38 8.32
N THR A 39 23.52 10.48 7.35
CA THR A 39 22.73 10.55 6.11
C THR A 39 21.45 9.76 6.31
N VAL A 40 20.30 10.34 5.99
CA VAL A 40 19.00 9.67 6.01
C VAL A 40 18.33 9.82 4.66
N GLN A 41 17.83 8.71 4.11
CA GLN A 41 17.02 8.71 2.91
C GLN A 41 15.55 8.65 3.28
N LEU A 42 14.74 9.51 2.67
CA LEU A 42 13.30 9.51 2.81
C LEU A 42 12.67 9.20 1.46
N LEU A 43 11.84 8.17 1.44
CA LEU A 43 11.08 7.76 0.27
C LEU A 43 9.62 8.14 0.50
N TYR A 44 9.11 9.05 -0.30
CA TYR A 44 7.74 9.56 -0.15
C TYR A 44 6.96 9.53 -1.46
N LYS A 45 5.63 9.41 -1.34
CA LYS A 45 4.68 9.49 -2.43
C LYS A 45 3.91 10.81 -2.33
N LEU A 46 3.79 11.53 -3.43
CA LEU A 46 2.92 12.69 -3.54
C LEU A 46 1.83 12.40 -4.55
N ASN A 47 0.59 12.53 -4.12
CA ASN A 47 -0.55 12.17 -4.92
C ASN A 47 -1.43 13.39 -5.15
N PHE A 48 -1.65 13.69 -6.42
CA PHE A 48 -2.41 14.83 -6.89
C PHE A 48 -3.22 14.44 -8.13
N GLU A 49 -4.24 15.22 -8.50
CA GLU A 49 -4.96 14.99 -9.77
C GLU A 49 -4.00 15.09 -10.98
N THR A 50 -3.10 16.07 -10.94
CA THR A 50 -2.03 16.23 -11.93
C THR A 50 -0.65 16.11 -11.29
N CYS A 51 0.31 15.55 -12.01
CA CYS A 51 1.66 15.32 -11.47
C CYS A 51 2.28 16.62 -10.94
N THR A 52 2.48 16.69 -9.63
CA THR A 52 3.07 17.86 -8.97
C THR A 52 4.26 17.47 -8.12
N MET A 53 5.27 18.33 -8.20
CA MET A 53 6.50 18.19 -7.45
C MET A 53 6.46 19.12 -6.26
N LEU A 54 6.49 18.54 -5.07
CA LEU A 54 6.69 19.25 -3.80
C LEU A 54 7.77 18.53 -3.00
N THR A 55 8.34 19.25 -2.05
CA THR A 55 9.28 18.72 -1.07
C THR A 55 8.72 18.85 0.33
N TRP A 56 9.21 18.02 1.24
CA TRP A 56 8.85 18.11 2.65
C TRP A 56 9.71 19.16 3.34
N GLU A 57 9.09 20.00 4.14
CA GLU A 57 9.79 21.07 4.86
C GLU A 57 10.19 20.61 6.27
N CYS A 58 11.19 21.28 6.83
CA CYS A 58 11.61 21.06 8.21
C CYS A 58 10.62 21.72 9.18
N LEU A 59 9.98 20.92 10.04
CA LEU A 59 9.05 21.41 11.05
C LEU A 59 9.76 21.73 12.37
N SER A 60 10.60 20.81 12.86
CA SER A 60 11.31 20.98 14.12
C SER A 60 12.61 20.18 14.17
N GLY A 61 13.53 20.58 15.04
CA GLY A 61 14.87 19.99 15.12
C GLY A 61 15.82 20.53 14.03
N ASN A 62 16.85 19.76 13.70
CA ASN A 62 17.80 20.11 12.65
C ASN A 62 17.69 19.09 11.51
N CYS A 63 17.01 19.48 10.42
CA CYS A 63 16.81 18.63 9.25
C CYS A 63 17.98 18.65 8.25
N GLY A 64 19.07 19.37 8.57
CA GLY A 64 20.30 19.35 7.79
C GLY A 64 20.16 19.93 6.38
N THR A 65 21.04 19.47 5.49
CA THR A 65 20.99 19.80 4.05
C THR A 65 20.25 18.72 3.29
N GLU A 66 19.58 19.09 2.20
CA GLU A 66 18.71 18.19 1.43
C GLU A 66 19.09 18.17 -0.05
N SER A 67 19.04 16.98 -0.64
CA SER A 67 18.98 16.77 -2.10
C SER A 67 17.79 15.88 -2.42
N VAL A 68 16.94 16.30 -3.37
CA VAL A 68 15.73 15.55 -3.75
C VAL A 68 15.80 15.12 -5.21
N VAL A 69 15.44 13.86 -5.46
CA VAL A 69 15.14 13.34 -6.80
C VAL A 69 13.66 12.99 -6.85
N MET A 70 12.93 13.60 -7.79
CA MET A 70 11.53 13.31 -8.03
C MET A 70 11.37 12.50 -9.31
N ARG A 71 10.54 11.46 -9.26
CA ARG A 71 10.22 10.60 -10.41
C ARG A 71 8.72 10.42 -10.51
N LYS A 72 8.20 10.39 -11.72
CA LYS A 72 6.81 9.98 -11.96
C LYS A 72 6.71 8.48 -11.70
N GLY A 73 5.83 8.08 -10.79
CA GLY A 73 5.63 6.68 -10.45
C GLY A 73 4.51 6.05 -11.26
N TYR A 74 3.31 6.62 -11.18
CA TYR A 74 2.13 6.15 -11.91
C TYR A 74 1.18 7.30 -12.19
N GLU A 75 0.42 7.21 -13.28
CA GLU A 75 -0.68 8.12 -13.59
C GLU A 75 -1.88 7.29 -14.06
N SER A 76 -2.99 7.41 -13.35
CA SER A 76 -4.30 6.92 -13.81
C SER A 76 -4.87 7.95 -14.76
N ASN A 77 -5.31 7.53 -15.96
CA ASN A 77 -5.69 8.36 -17.11
C ASN A 77 -6.58 9.59 -16.77
N GLY A 78 -5.95 10.67 -16.29
CA GLY A 78 -6.62 11.91 -15.88
C GLY A 78 -7.33 11.88 -14.50
N GLU A 79 -7.20 10.81 -13.71
CA GLU A 79 -7.80 10.72 -12.37
C GLU A 79 -6.83 11.18 -11.29
N TRP A 80 -5.59 10.69 -11.34
CA TRP A 80 -4.55 11.04 -10.39
C TRP A 80 -3.16 10.68 -10.92
N CYS A 81 -2.16 11.38 -10.42
CA CYS A 81 -0.76 11.11 -10.62
C CYS A 81 -0.03 10.98 -9.29
N GLN A 82 0.73 9.90 -9.17
CA GLN A 82 1.63 9.65 -8.05
C GLN A 82 3.08 9.94 -8.47
N MET A 83 3.70 10.89 -7.79
CA MET A 83 5.14 11.13 -7.83
C MET A 83 5.84 10.41 -6.69
N GLU A 84 7.02 9.86 -6.94
CA GLU A 84 7.94 9.35 -5.93
C GLU A 84 9.06 10.36 -5.70
N GLY A 85 9.26 10.77 -4.45
CA GLY A 85 10.38 11.57 -4.02
C GLY A 85 11.38 10.76 -3.23
N ILE A 86 12.65 10.85 -3.61
CA ILE A 86 13.80 10.35 -2.87
C ILE A 86 14.52 11.58 -2.32
N SER A 87 14.30 11.91 -1.06
CA SER A 87 15.00 12.98 -0.35
C SER A 87 16.17 12.38 0.43
N THR A 88 17.40 12.80 0.11
CA THR A 88 18.58 12.46 0.90
C THR A 88 18.94 13.67 1.74
N ARG A 89 18.94 13.49 3.07
CA ARG A 89 19.31 14.52 4.02
C ARG A 89 20.61 14.18 4.73
N ASN A 90 21.50 15.16 4.84
CA ASN A 90 22.69 15.06 5.66
C ASN A 90 22.53 15.96 6.89
N VAL A 91 22.35 15.36 8.06
CA VAL A 91 22.14 16.03 9.33
C VAL A 91 23.41 16.01 10.19
N PRO A 92 23.68 17.06 10.99
CA PRO A 92 24.95 17.18 11.72
C PRO A 92 25.03 16.29 12.97
N SER A 93 23.93 15.67 13.38
CA SER A 93 23.88 14.77 14.52
C SER A 93 22.76 13.76 14.33
N ASN A 94 22.76 12.69 15.13
CA ASN A 94 21.67 11.71 15.15
C ASN A 94 20.48 12.13 16.02
N ALA A 95 20.34 13.42 16.35
CA ALA A 95 19.19 13.94 17.08
C ALA A 95 17.90 13.77 16.24
N PRO A 96 16.74 13.50 16.87
CA PRO A 96 15.48 13.41 16.16
C PRO A 96 15.05 14.76 15.60
N PHE A 97 14.29 14.73 14.51
CA PHE A 97 13.70 15.92 13.90
C PHE A 97 12.34 15.58 13.28
N GLN A 98 11.55 16.61 12.99
CA GLN A 98 10.27 16.45 12.33
C GLN A 98 10.25 17.13 10.98
N LEU A 99 9.59 16.47 10.04
CA LEU A 99 9.27 17.01 8.75
C LEU A 99 7.76 17.14 8.63
N TRP A 100 7.34 18.08 7.79
CA TRP A 100 5.94 18.19 7.42
C TRP A 100 5.75 18.41 5.93
N LEU A 101 4.58 18.02 5.45
CA LEU A 101 4.02 18.44 4.19
C LEU A 101 2.77 19.23 4.54
N ASN A 102 2.73 20.51 4.20
CA ASN A 102 1.63 21.40 4.53
C ASN A 102 1.35 22.29 3.32
N GLY A 103 0.09 22.48 2.95
CA GLY A 103 -0.23 23.26 1.77
C GLY A 103 -1.71 23.51 1.54
N GLY A 104 -2.08 23.53 0.27
CA GLY A 104 -3.42 23.87 -0.23
C GLY A 104 -4.47 22.81 0.07
N ASP A 105 -5.41 22.65 -0.85
CA ASP A 105 -6.62 21.89 -0.59
C ASP A 105 -6.55 20.44 -1.06
N TRP A 106 -7.21 19.56 -0.29
CA TRP A 106 -7.62 18.25 -0.79
C TRP A 106 -8.54 18.41 -2.01
N ILE A 107 -8.89 17.29 -2.65
CA ILE A 107 -9.92 17.29 -3.71
C ILE A 107 -11.23 17.93 -3.27
N ASP A 108 -12.00 18.39 -4.25
CA ASP A 108 -13.28 19.05 -3.95
C ASP A 108 -14.27 18.10 -3.27
N ASN A 109 -15.18 18.68 -2.48
CA ASN A 109 -16.31 18.00 -1.86
C ASN A 109 -15.96 16.87 -0.88
N ILE A 110 -14.81 16.94 -0.19
CA ILE A 110 -14.49 16.02 0.91
C ILE A 110 -15.60 16.02 1.97
N THR A 111 -16.21 14.86 2.20
CA THR A 111 -17.39 14.69 3.06
C THR A 111 -17.08 14.91 4.55
N ASN A 112 -15.88 14.55 5.03
CA ASN A 112 -15.48 14.77 6.43
C ASN A 112 -14.91 16.17 6.72
N GLY A 113 -15.10 17.14 5.81
CA GLY A 113 -14.79 18.55 6.04
C GLY A 113 -13.30 18.86 6.17
N ILE A 114 -12.43 17.98 5.66
CA ILE A 114 -11.00 18.28 5.57
C ILE A 114 -10.78 19.23 4.41
N VAL A 115 -10.05 20.32 4.66
CA VAL A 115 -9.78 21.34 3.64
C VAL A 115 -8.32 21.25 3.25
N ASN A 116 -7.40 21.52 4.19
CA ASN A 116 -5.98 21.60 3.86
C ASN A 116 -5.24 20.30 4.09
N TRP A 117 -4.28 20.00 3.22
CA TRP A 117 -3.38 18.90 3.51
C TRP A 117 -2.33 19.31 4.54
N ARG A 118 -2.16 18.46 5.54
CA ARG A 118 -1.05 18.49 6.47
C ARG A 118 -0.70 17.06 6.84
N ALA A 119 0.59 16.77 6.86
CA ALA A 119 1.14 15.47 7.22
C ALA A 119 2.47 15.69 7.95
N VAL A 120 2.77 14.89 8.98
CA VAL A 120 3.98 15.03 9.81
C VAL A 120 4.69 13.69 9.93
N THR A 121 6.01 13.71 9.77
CA THR A 121 6.90 12.57 10.00
C THR A 121 7.84 12.90 11.16
N LEU A 122 7.97 11.98 12.12
CA LEU A 122 9.02 12.03 13.14
C LEU A 122 10.13 11.07 12.72
N VAL A 123 11.33 11.62 12.54
CA VAL A 123 12.54 10.85 12.21
C VAL A 123 13.36 10.68 13.47
N GLU A 124 13.57 9.43 13.89
CA GLU A 124 14.42 9.07 15.02
C GLU A 124 15.71 8.42 14.54
N LEU A 125 16.84 9.09 14.75
CA LEU A 125 18.15 8.67 14.26
C LEU A 125 19.07 8.18 15.39
N ARG A 126 18.66 8.29 16.65
CA ARG A 126 19.49 7.84 17.78
C ARG A 126 19.68 6.33 17.75
N ASN A 127 20.86 5.87 18.15
CA ASN A 127 21.17 4.46 18.15
C ASN A 127 20.40 3.75 19.26
N ARG A 128 19.66 2.71 18.87
CA ARG A 128 18.89 1.88 19.79
C ARG A 128 19.79 0.84 20.44
N SER A 129 19.55 0.55 21.72
CA SER A 129 20.34 -0.42 22.49
C SER A 129 20.10 -1.88 22.11
N ASP A 130 18.95 -2.20 21.53
CA ASP A 130 18.53 -3.56 21.17
C ASP A 130 19.11 -4.04 19.83
N ILE A 131 19.12 -3.17 18.81
CA ILE A 131 19.62 -3.50 17.47
C ILE A 131 20.96 -2.84 17.13
N GLY A 132 21.47 -1.95 17.99
CA GLY A 132 22.79 -1.32 17.83
C GLY A 132 22.89 -0.29 16.69
N LYS A 133 21.77 0.06 16.05
CA LYS A 133 21.67 1.02 14.95
C LYS A 133 20.48 1.97 15.16
N ALA A 134 20.38 2.98 14.30
CA ALA A 134 19.24 3.90 14.25
C ALA A 134 17.95 3.17 13.78
N ASN A 135 16.81 3.80 14.07
CA ASN A 135 15.49 3.26 13.75
C ASN A 135 15.15 3.41 12.27
N THR A 136 14.77 2.35 11.59
CA THR A 136 14.10 2.39 10.28
C THR A 136 12.62 2.63 10.51
N SER A 137 11.96 3.48 9.71
CA SER A 137 10.54 3.74 9.93
C SER A 137 9.68 2.51 9.66
N PRO A 138 8.43 2.47 10.17
CA PRO A 138 7.41 1.60 9.62
C PRO A 138 7.30 1.79 8.11
N GLN A 139 6.84 0.74 7.42
CA GLN A 139 6.77 0.73 5.97
C GLN A 139 5.40 0.36 5.45
N THR A 140 4.97 1.13 4.45
CA THR A 140 3.73 0.91 3.72
C THR A 140 3.74 1.69 2.41
N THR A 141 2.76 1.41 1.58
CA THR A 141 2.33 2.30 0.50
C THR A 141 0.83 2.13 0.33
N ILE A 142 0.19 3.04 -0.39
CA ILE A 142 -1.25 3.00 -0.65
C ILE A 142 -1.54 3.67 -1.98
N LEU A 143 -2.63 3.27 -2.62
CA LEU A 143 -3.14 4.02 -3.77
C LEU A 143 -3.73 5.36 -3.30
N PRO A 144 -3.66 6.41 -4.13
CA PRO A 144 -4.24 7.70 -3.78
C PRO A 144 -5.76 7.67 -3.66
N ASP A 145 -6.37 6.83 -4.49
CA ASP A 145 -7.81 6.68 -4.64
C ASP A 145 -8.15 5.21 -4.35
N VAL A 146 -8.82 4.98 -3.22
CA VAL A 146 -9.35 3.68 -2.81
C VAL A 146 -10.88 3.77 -2.83
N ARG A 147 -11.55 2.75 -3.37
CA ARG A 147 -12.99 2.80 -3.66
C ARG A 147 -13.78 1.69 -3.00
N VAL A 148 -14.99 2.01 -2.54
CA VAL A 148 -15.96 1.04 -1.99
C VAL A 148 -17.39 1.47 -2.27
N PRO A 149 -18.27 0.58 -2.76
CA PRO A 149 -19.70 0.88 -2.88
C PRO A 149 -20.34 1.08 -1.51
N SER A 150 -21.25 2.05 -1.41
CA SER A 150 -21.90 2.48 -0.18
C SER A 150 -22.68 1.38 0.55
N ASN A 151 -23.12 0.33 -0.15
CA ASN A 151 -23.85 -0.81 0.40
C ASN A 151 -22.97 -2.04 0.72
N CYS A 152 -21.66 -1.98 0.49
CA CYS A 152 -20.76 -3.12 0.70
C CYS A 152 -19.87 -2.91 1.91
N GLN A 153 -20.08 -3.70 2.96
CA GLN A 153 -19.15 -3.74 4.09
C GLN A 153 -17.78 -4.23 3.60
N ARG A 154 -16.71 -3.53 3.98
CA ARG A 154 -15.35 -3.86 3.55
C ARG A 154 -14.33 -3.56 4.62
N ASN A 155 -13.33 -4.44 4.75
CA ASN A 155 -12.18 -4.20 5.61
C ASN A 155 -10.93 -4.01 4.75
N PHE A 156 -10.28 -2.86 4.88
CA PHE A 156 -8.99 -2.59 4.26
C PHE A 156 -7.87 -2.90 5.26
N ASN A 157 -7.24 -4.06 5.08
CA ASN A 157 -6.07 -4.44 5.84
C ASN A 157 -4.84 -3.77 5.23
N LEU A 158 -4.49 -2.56 5.70
CA LEU A 158 -3.31 -1.86 5.23
C LEU A 158 -2.08 -2.75 5.38
N LEU A 159 -1.15 -2.64 4.44
CA LEU A 159 0.19 -3.17 4.64
C LEU A 159 0.87 -2.34 5.71
N ALA A 160 1.38 -2.98 6.75
CA ALA A 160 2.06 -2.33 7.84
C ALA A 160 3.10 -3.32 8.37
N PHE A 161 4.37 -2.96 8.28
CA PHE A 161 5.46 -3.78 8.79
C PHE A 161 6.64 -2.89 9.16
N ASP A 162 7.51 -3.42 10.00
CA ASP A 162 8.73 -2.76 10.42
C ASP A 162 9.95 -3.62 10.08
N PRO A 163 10.95 -3.10 9.34
CA PRO A 163 12.16 -3.86 9.02
C PRO A 163 13.03 -4.21 10.23
N ASP A 164 12.94 -3.44 11.33
CA ASP A 164 13.67 -3.69 12.57
C ASP A 164 12.92 -4.64 13.51
N GLY A 165 11.71 -5.08 13.11
CA GLY A 165 10.90 -6.06 13.80
C GLY A 165 9.98 -5.47 14.87
N ASP A 166 9.81 -4.15 14.89
CA ASP A 166 8.96 -3.46 15.86
C ASP A 166 7.47 -3.72 15.69
N THR A 167 6.72 -3.51 16.78
CA THR A 167 5.27 -3.57 16.75
C THR A 167 4.73 -2.31 16.10
N ILE A 168 3.95 -2.45 15.04
CA ILE A 168 3.30 -1.31 14.38
C ILE A 168 1.92 -1.07 14.95
N ARG A 169 1.60 0.22 15.21
CA ARG A 169 0.24 0.66 15.51
C ARG A 169 -0.21 1.79 14.61
N CYS A 170 -1.49 1.81 14.26
CA CYS A 170 -2.11 2.88 13.50
C CYS A 170 -3.22 3.59 14.27
N ARG A 171 -3.38 4.88 14.00
CA ARG A 171 -4.45 5.73 14.51
C ARG A 171 -4.75 6.86 13.54
N TYR A 172 -5.90 7.51 13.69
CA TYR A 172 -6.13 8.78 13.00
C TYR A 172 -5.20 9.87 13.54
N GLY A 173 -4.93 10.86 12.69
CA GLY A 173 -4.10 12.01 13.05
C GLY A 173 -4.74 12.86 14.15
N ASN A 174 -3.88 13.57 14.89
CA ASN A 174 -4.26 14.35 16.06
C ASN A 174 -3.98 15.85 15.83
N THR A 175 -5.03 16.68 15.98
CA THR A 175 -4.95 18.13 15.82
C THR A 175 -3.96 18.77 16.79
N SER A 176 -3.91 18.31 18.04
CA SER A 176 -2.98 18.85 19.05
C SER A 176 -1.51 18.56 18.72
N LEU A 177 -1.25 17.56 17.88
CA LEU A 177 0.09 17.22 17.37
C LEU A 177 0.35 17.81 15.98
N SER A 178 -0.57 18.61 15.44
CA SER A 178 -0.50 19.20 14.10
C SER A 178 -0.26 18.17 12.99
N GLU A 179 -0.81 16.97 13.12
CA GLU A 179 -0.59 15.88 12.14
C GLU A 179 -1.45 16.01 10.88
N CYS A 180 -2.47 16.86 10.92
CA CYS A 180 -3.48 17.11 9.89
C CYS A 180 -4.15 18.49 10.12
N ASN A 181 -4.94 18.98 9.16
CA ASN A 181 -5.59 20.30 9.23
C ASN A 181 -6.91 20.42 8.43
N PRO A 182 -8.09 20.24 9.05
CA PRO A 182 -8.34 19.66 10.37
C PRO A 182 -8.04 18.14 10.40
N CYS A 183 -8.31 17.47 11.53
CA CYS A 183 -8.07 16.04 11.73
C CYS A 183 -9.35 15.23 11.94
N THR A 184 -10.45 15.60 11.27
CA THR A 184 -11.75 14.95 11.45
C THR A 184 -11.74 13.55 10.82
N PRO A 185 -11.87 12.45 11.59
CA PRO A 185 -11.93 11.12 11.01
C PRO A 185 -13.17 10.93 10.13
N PRO A 186 -13.11 10.08 9.08
CA PRO A 186 -14.31 9.70 8.34
C PRO A 186 -15.32 8.97 9.25
N SER A 187 -16.58 9.41 9.27
CA SER A 187 -17.65 8.79 10.08
C SER A 187 -17.96 7.35 9.67
N VAL A 188 -17.68 7.00 8.42
CA VAL A 188 -17.96 5.70 7.79
C VAL A 188 -16.83 4.68 7.96
N LEU A 189 -15.70 5.09 8.53
CA LEU A 189 -14.48 4.30 8.60
C LEU A 189 -13.89 4.31 10.01
N SER A 190 -13.73 3.12 10.59
CA SER A 190 -13.01 2.96 11.86
C SER A 190 -11.64 2.37 11.62
N ILE A 191 -10.65 2.75 12.43
CA ILE A 191 -9.29 2.21 12.38
C ILE A 191 -8.98 1.45 13.67
N SER A 192 -8.41 0.25 13.51
CA SER A 192 -7.87 -0.54 14.61
C SER A 192 -6.37 -0.27 14.79
N PRO A 193 -5.82 -0.47 16.01
CA PRO A 193 -4.38 -0.35 16.24
C PRO A 193 -3.54 -1.25 15.32
N SER A 194 -4.05 -2.40 14.85
CA SER A 194 -3.36 -3.29 13.92
C SER A 194 -3.38 -2.84 12.45
N CYS A 195 -3.73 -1.57 12.19
CA CYS A 195 -3.78 -0.96 10.86
C CYS A 195 -4.82 -1.58 9.92
N SER A 196 -5.92 -2.13 10.47
CA SER A 196 -7.10 -2.51 9.70
C SER A 196 -8.16 -1.42 9.77
N LEU A 197 -8.61 -0.96 8.61
CA LEU A 197 -9.73 -0.03 8.45
C LEU A 197 -11.02 -0.81 8.18
N SER A 198 -12.05 -0.58 8.97
CA SER A 198 -13.37 -1.22 8.80
C SER A 198 -14.37 -0.18 8.31
N PHE A 199 -14.85 -0.37 7.07
CA PHE A 199 -15.90 0.43 6.44
C PHE A 199 -17.26 -0.23 6.68
N SER A 200 -18.22 0.60 7.10
CA SER A 200 -19.61 0.18 7.31
C SER A 200 -20.51 0.77 6.22
N PRO A 201 -21.52 0.01 5.73
CA PRO A 201 -22.48 0.53 4.77
C PRO A 201 -23.14 1.83 5.23
N THR A 202 -23.36 2.75 4.29
CA THR A 202 -23.80 4.13 4.56
C THR A 202 -24.64 4.66 3.40
N SER A 203 -25.39 5.75 3.63
CA SER A 203 -26.01 6.57 2.58
C SER A 203 -25.16 7.79 2.20
N ASP A 204 -24.13 8.09 2.99
CA ASP A 204 -23.26 9.26 2.78
C ASP A 204 -22.18 8.91 1.76
N GLU A 205 -22.51 9.12 0.49
CA GLU A 205 -21.62 8.90 -0.65
C GLU A 205 -20.66 10.09 -0.86
N GLY A 206 -19.58 9.84 -1.59
CA GLY A 206 -18.58 10.84 -1.95
C GLY A 206 -17.19 10.56 -1.36
N PRO A 207 -16.25 11.50 -1.54
CA PRO A 207 -14.88 11.31 -1.14
C PRO A 207 -14.64 11.66 0.33
N TYR A 208 -13.87 10.82 1.02
CA TYR A 208 -13.41 11.06 2.39
C TYR A 208 -11.89 11.13 2.42
N ALA A 209 -11.35 12.18 3.06
CA ALA A 209 -9.93 12.27 3.30
C ALA A 209 -9.56 11.39 4.50
N VAL A 210 -8.76 10.35 4.26
CA VAL A 210 -8.30 9.42 5.29
C VAL A 210 -6.92 9.84 5.74
N GLN A 211 -6.79 10.29 6.98
CA GLN A 211 -5.53 10.82 7.54
C GLN A 211 -5.03 9.94 8.69
N VAL A 212 -4.27 8.89 8.36
CA VAL A 212 -3.73 7.92 9.32
C VAL A 212 -2.28 8.26 9.66
N VAL A 213 -1.90 8.00 10.90
CA VAL A 213 -0.53 7.98 11.39
C VAL A 213 -0.18 6.54 11.74
N MET A 214 0.96 6.08 11.21
CA MET A 214 1.53 4.76 11.48
C MET A 214 2.80 4.93 12.32
N GLU A 215 2.84 4.25 13.44
CA GLU A 215 3.86 4.38 14.49
C GLU A 215 4.49 3.02 14.77
N ASP A 216 5.79 3.00 15.03
CA ASP A 216 6.54 1.82 15.46
C ASP A 216 6.80 1.88 16.98
N PHE A 217 6.80 0.71 17.62
CA PHE A 217 6.97 0.57 19.06
C PHE A 217 7.95 -0.56 19.34
N PRO A 218 8.95 -0.33 20.22
CA PRO A 218 9.95 -1.34 20.50
C PRO A 218 9.30 -2.53 21.22
N ASN A 219 9.77 -3.75 20.96
CA ASN A 219 9.22 -4.95 21.61
C ASN A 219 9.66 -5.10 23.08
N GLN A 220 10.61 -4.28 23.53
CA GLN A 220 11.15 -4.27 24.89
C GLN A 220 11.56 -2.84 25.28
N ASN A 221 11.93 -2.65 26.54
CA ASN A 221 12.51 -1.37 26.96
C ASN A 221 13.86 -1.17 26.27
N ILE A 222 14.05 0.01 25.68
CA ILE A 222 15.29 0.36 24.98
C ILE A 222 15.83 1.71 25.47
N SER A 223 17.12 1.93 25.26
CA SER A 223 17.73 3.25 25.37
C SER A 223 18.15 3.75 23.99
N LEU A 224 17.77 4.98 23.68
CA LEU A 224 18.21 5.74 22.51
C LEU A 224 19.44 6.57 22.88
N THR A 225 20.57 6.35 22.19
CA THR A 225 21.84 7.05 22.46
C THR A 225 22.11 8.09 21.37
N GLN A 226 22.21 9.35 21.78
CA GLN A 226 22.60 10.46 20.91
C GLN A 226 24.12 10.58 20.80
N THR A 227 24.63 11.23 19.75
CA THR A 227 26.06 11.44 19.49
C THR A 227 26.80 12.16 20.61
N ASN A 228 26.12 13.01 21.39
CA ASN A 228 26.68 13.68 22.56
C ASN A 228 26.72 12.78 23.82
N GLY A 229 26.36 11.50 23.71
CA GLY A 229 26.30 10.53 24.81
C GLY A 229 25.01 10.57 25.64
N THR A 230 24.09 11.50 25.37
CA THR A 230 22.80 11.58 26.06
C THR A 230 21.96 10.35 25.75
N LYS A 231 21.29 9.81 26.78
CA LYS A 231 20.40 8.66 26.64
C LYS A 231 18.97 9.03 26.99
N THR A 232 18.03 8.53 26.20
CA THR A 232 16.59 8.57 26.48
C THR A 232 16.07 7.14 26.55
N PHE A 233 15.15 6.86 27.46
CA PHE A 233 14.56 5.52 27.62
C PHE A 233 13.17 5.51 26.98
N LEU A 234 12.88 4.45 26.22
CA LEU A 234 11.56 4.15 25.66
C LEU A 234 11.08 2.79 26.16
N THR A 235 9.77 2.69 26.35
CA THR A 235 9.06 1.44 26.66
C THR A 235 8.28 0.95 25.44
N PRO A 236 7.74 -0.29 25.44
CA PRO A 236 6.86 -0.78 24.37
C PRO A 236 5.53 -0.01 24.15
N ASN A 237 5.30 1.05 24.91
CA ASN A 237 4.15 1.95 24.75
C ASN A 237 4.53 3.33 24.20
N ASP A 238 5.84 3.60 24.05
CA ASP A 238 6.33 4.84 23.49
C ASP A 238 6.70 4.60 22.02
N ALA A 239 6.14 5.41 21.11
CA ALA A 239 6.46 5.33 19.70
C ALA A 239 7.91 5.79 19.46
N ILE A 240 8.66 5.08 18.61
CA ILE A 240 10.04 5.45 18.27
C ILE A 240 10.00 6.55 17.20
N SER A 241 9.17 6.35 16.19
CA SER A 241 8.99 7.19 15.02
C SER A 241 7.52 7.18 14.57
N LYS A 242 7.19 8.05 13.61
CA LYS A 242 5.85 8.06 13.01
C LYS A 242 5.89 8.53 11.58
N ILE A 243 5.02 7.94 10.76
CA ILE A 243 4.83 8.32 9.36
C ILE A 243 3.34 8.59 9.05
N PRO A 244 3.05 9.47 8.09
CA PRO A 244 1.70 9.67 7.60
C PRO A 244 1.35 8.64 6.53
N VAL A 245 0.09 8.19 6.56
CA VAL A 245 -0.54 7.37 5.53
C VAL A 245 -1.86 8.05 5.18
N GLN A 246 -1.84 8.82 4.10
CA GLN A 246 -2.95 9.68 3.69
C GLN A 246 -3.40 9.31 2.29
N PHE A 247 -4.71 9.15 2.10
CA PHE A 247 -5.33 8.82 0.82
C PHE A 247 -6.81 9.24 0.82
N VAL A 248 -7.46 9.20 -0.35
CA VAL A 248 -8.90 9.40 -0.50
C VAL A 248 -9.61 8.06 -0.52
N LEU A 249 -10.65 7.92 0.31
CA LEU A 249 -11.64 6.85 0.19
C LEU A 249 -12.87 7.40 -0.55
N TRP A 250 -13.15 6.87 -1.74
CA TRP A 250 -14.42 7.12 -2.41
C TRP A 250 -15.47 6.10 -1.96
N VAL A 251 -16.56 6.62 -1.41
CA VAL A 251 -17.78 5.87 -1.18
C VAL A 251 -18.66 6.06 -2.41
N ASP A 252 -18.61 5.08 -3.31
CA ASP A 252 -19.34 5.09 -4.58
C ASP A 252 -20.82 4.72 -4.37
N PRO A 253 -21.71 5.02 -5.34
CA PRO A 253 -23.09 4.57 -5.33
C PRO A 253 -23.25 3.05 -5.11
N PRO A 254 -24.41 2.60 -4.62
CA PRO A 254 -24.62 1.19 -4.31
C PRO A 254 -24.49 0.32 -5.55
N VAL A 255 -23.88 -0.84 -5.38
CA VAL A 255 -23.75 -1.86 -6.41
C VAL A 255 -24.91 -2.85 -6.32
N PRO A 256 -25.43 -3.42 -7.43
CA PRO A 256 -26.52 -4.40 -7.36
C PRO A 256 -26.19 -5.65 -6.54
N SER A 257 -24.91 -6.04 -6.46
CA SER A 257 -24.45 -7.11 -5.58
C SER A 257 -23.01 -6.88 -5.13
N CYS A 258 -22.76 -7.05 -3.83
CA CYS A 258 -21.43 -7.01 -3.22
C CYS A 258 -20.65 -8.32 -3.38
N THR A 259 -21.21 -9.34 -4.04
CA THR A 259 -20.50 -10.58 -4.32
C THR A 259 -19.33 -10.32 -5.25
N GLU A 260 -18.11 -10.57 -4.77
CA GLU A 260 -16.89 -10.48 -5.56
C GLU A 260 -16.97 -11.41 -6.79
N GLY A 261 -16.45 -10.95 -7.92
CA GLY A 261 -16.48 -11.67 -9.19
C GLY A 261 -17.74 -11.41 -10.02
N LEU A 262 -18.75 -10.71 -9.49
CA LEU A 262 -19.89 -10.23 -10.29
C LEU A 262 -19.61 -8.84 -10.86
N TYR A 263 -19.67 -7.82 -10.01
CA TYR A 263 -19.40 -6.42 -10.34
C TYR A 263 -18.04 -5.95 -9.83
N LEU A 264 -17.71 -6.31 -8.58
CA LEU A 264 -16.40 -6.03 -7.99
C LEU A 264 -15.42 -7.10 -8.48
N PRO A 265 -14.27 -6.74 -9.08
CA PRO A 265 -13.31 -7.75 -9.53
C PRO A 265 -12.81 -8.61 -8.37
N ASN A 266 -12.87 -9.92 -8.54
CA ASN A 266 -12.30 -10.89 -7.61
C ASN A 266 -10.91 -11.30 -8.10
N PHE A 267 -9.93 -11.34 -7.20
CA PHE A 267 -8.61 -11.86 -7.54
C PHE A 267 -8.60 -13.38 -7.61
N LEU A 268 -7.90 -13.90 -8.62
CA LEU A 268 -7.69 -15.33 -8.85
C LEU A 268 -6.20 -15.66 -8.73
N PRO A 269 -5.84 -16.92 -8.41
CA PRO A 269 -4.48 -17.39 -8.63
C PRO A 269 -4.02 -17.14 -10.08
N PRO A 270 -2.76 -16.73 -10.30
CA PRO A 270 -1.64 -16.69 -9.36
C PRO A 270 -1.46 -15.37 -8.60
N THR A 271 -2.50 -14.51 -8.52
CA THR A 271 -2.39 -13.23 -7.77
C THR A 271 -1.94 -13.48 -6.33
N PRO A 272 -0.90 -12.80 -5.85
CA PRO A 272 -0.44 -12.98 -4.48
C PRO A 272 -1.47 -12.50 -3.46
N ASN A 273 -1.49 -13.18 -2.31
CA ASN A 273 -2.24 -12.74 -1.16
C ASN A 273 -1.73 -11.39 -0.63
N ASN A 274 -2.58 -10.70 0.13
CA ASN A 274 -2.16 -9.49 0.82
C ASN A 274 -1.02 -9.84 1.80
N ARG A 275 0.02 -9.01 1.85
CA ARG A 275 1.24 -9.18 2.63
C ARG A 275 2.15 -10.33 2.16
N ALA A 276 1.98 -10.84 0.94
CA ALA A 276 2.93 -11.79 0.37
C ALA A 276 4.32 -11.15 0.26
N GLN A 277 5.35 -11.96 0.51
CA GLN A 277 6.74 -11.53 0.45
C GLN A 277 7.45 -12.12 -0.76
N PHE A 278 8.23 -11.29 -1.43
CA PHE A 278 9.10 -11.66 -2.53
C PHE A 278 10.52 -11.25 -2.21
N PHE A 279 11.47 -12.03 -2.73
CA PHE A 279 12.89 -11.75 -2.59
C PHE A 279 13.51 -11.65 -3.96
N THR A 280 14.32 -10.62 -4.17
CA THR A 280 15.15 -10.50 -5.36
C THR A 280 16.50 -9.88 -4.99
N ILE A 281 17.41 -9.84 -5.94
CA ILE A 281 18.72 -9.19 -5.80
C ILE A 281 18.83 -8.05 -6.81
N VAL A 282 19.80 -7.17 -6.59
CA VAL A 282 20.11 -6.05 -7.49
C VAL A 282 20.26 -6.54 -8.94
N ASN A 283 19.72 -5.77 -9.88
CA ASN A 283 19.70 -6.05 -11.33
C ASN A 283 18.98 -7.33 -11.76
N ARG A 284 18.22 -7.98 -10.87
CA ARG A 284 17.38 -9.13 -11.21
C ARG A 284 15.90 -8.75 -11.16
N ALA A 285 15.26 -8.84 -12.32
CA ALA A 285 13.82 -8.57 -12.44
C ALA A 285 12.99 -9.59 -11.65
N ILE A 286 12.00 -9.09 -10.90
CA ILE A 286 10.90 -9.86 -10.31
C ILE A 286 9.62 -9.57 -11.11
N VAL A 287 8.77 -10.59 -11.27
CA VAL A 287 7.47 -10.46 -11.93
C VAL A 287 6.37 -10.89 -10.97
N ILE A 288 5.42 -9.99 -10.73
CA ILE A 288 4.22 -10.24 -9.93
C ILE A 288 3.05 -10.38 -10.88
N ASN A 289 2.54 -11.60 -11.01
CA ASN A 289 1.41 -11.91 -11.87
C ASN A 289 0.09 -11.62 -11.14
N ILE A 290 -0.82 -10.91 -11.80
CA ILE A 290 -2.10 -10.51 -11.25
C ILE A 290 -3.19 -10.94 -12.22
N LYS A 291 -4.19 -11.65 -11.70
CA LYS A 291 -5.35 -12.12 -12.44
C LYS A 291 -6.61 -11.81 -11.63
N ALA A 292 -7.59 -11.21 -12.28
CA ALA A 292 -8.89 -10.95 -11.70
C ALA A 292 -10.01 -11.30 -12.67
N GLU A 293 -11.19 -11.57 -12.13
CA GLU A 293 -12.41 -11.77 -12.91
C GLU A 293 -13.56 -10.92 -12.39
N ALA A 294 -14.41 -10.48 -13.32
CA ALA A 294 -15.74 -9.97 -13.06
C ALA A 294 -16.65 -10.42 -14.21
N ILE A 295 -17.84 -10.93 -13.88
CA ILE A 295 -18.76 -11.52 -14.87
C ILE A 295 -19.63 -10.45 -15.53
N ILE A 296 -20.03 -9.42 -14.78
CA ILE A 296 -21.01 -8.42 -15.23
C ILE A 296 -20.33 -7.09 -15.59
N SER A 297 -19.34 -6.67 -14.79
CA SER A 297 -18.53 -5.50 -15.11
C SER A 297 -17.35 -5.86 -16.02
N THR A 298 -16.83 -4.88 -16.75
CA THR A 298 -15.68 -5.05 -17.64
C THR A 298 -14.42 -4.55 -16.95
N ILE A 299 -13.45 -5.44 -16.71
CA ILE A 299 -12.13 -5.07 -16.19
C ILE A 299 -11.42 -4.16 -17.19
N SER A 300 -10.99 -2.98 -16.74
CA SER A 300 -10.34 -1.97 -17.59
C SER A 300 -8.86 -1.80 -17.31
N GLU A 301 -8.46 -1.76 -16.05
CA GLU A 301 -7.09 -1.41 -15.68
C GLU A 301 -6.67 -1.99 -14.33
N LEU A 302 -5.35 -2.17 -14.19
CA LEU A 302 -4.69 -2.35 -12.91
C LEU A 302 -4.18 -0.98 -12.47
N LEU A 303 -4.51 -0.59 -11.25
CA LEU A 303 -3.99 0.58 -10.58
C LEU A 303 -2.97 0.12 -9.52
N TYR A 304 -1.86 0.83 -9.34
CA TYR A 304 -0.87 0.47 -8.34
C TYR A 304 -0.14 1.65 -7.72
N SER A 305 0.47 1.40 -6.56
CA SER A 305 1.43 2.25 -5.88
C SER A 305 2.64 1.41 -5.47
N GLY A 306 3.84 1.85 -5.83
CA GLY A 306 5.09 1.13 -5.62
C GLY A 306 6.29 1.93 -6.10
N PRO A 307 7.50 1.33 -6.20
CA PRO A 307 8.69 1.99 -6.75
C PRO A 307 8.42 2.65 -8.11
N SER A 308 9.00 3.82 -8.39
CA SER A 308 8.74 4.55 -9.65
C SER A 308 9.23 3.83 -10.92
N THR A 309 10.15 2.89 -10.78
CA THR A 309 10.71 2.09 -11.88
C THR A 309 9.91 0.82 -12.16
N LEU A 310 8.76 0.65 -11.51
CA LEU A 310 7.88 -0.49 -11.70
C LEU A 310 7.13 -0.37 -13.03
N ILE A 311 7.13 -1.45 -13.81
CA ILE A 311 6.53 -1.52 -15.15
C ILE A 311 5.31 -2.42 -15.10
N GLN A 312 4.16 -1.88 -15.49
CA GLN A 312 2.93 -2.64 -15.66
C GLN A 312 2.78 -3.09 -17.11
N ASN A 313 2.39 -4.35 -17.31
CA ASN A 313 1.95 -4.87 -18.61
C ASN A 313 0.56 -5.51 -18.47
N SER A 314 -0.29 -5.33 -19.48
CA SER A 314 -1.51 -6.10 -19.66
C SER A 314 -1.22 -7.30 -20.54
N THR A 315 -1.49 -8.51 -20.06
CA THR A 315 -1.24 -9.77 -20.78
C THR A 315 -2.53 -10.40 -21.32
N GLY A 316 -3.69 -9.82 -21.01
CA GLY A 316 -5.00 -10.24 -21.49
C GLY A 316 -6.13 -9.62 -20.66
N ALA A 317 -7.38 -9.95 -20.99
CA ALA A 317 -8.53 -9.48 -20.21
C ALA A 317 -8.41 -9.98 -18.75
N GLY A 318 -8.41 -9.02 -17.81
CA GLY A 318 -8.26 -9.31 -16.38
C GLY A 318 -6.88 -9.89 -15.99
N GLN A 319 -5.88 -9.84 -16.86
CA GLN A 319 -4.54 -10.38 -16.60
C GLN A 319 -3.49 -9.28 -16.76
N PHE A 320 -2.74 -9.07 -15.69
CA PHE A 320 -1.72 -8.03 -15.58
C PHE A 320 -0.44 -8.61 -15.00
N SER A 321 0.67 -7.92 -15.24
CA SER A 321 1.93 -8.20 -14.56
C SER A 321 2.59 -6.90 -14.13
N LEU A 322 3.18 -6.91 -12.95
CA LEU A 322 4.05 -5.86 -12.45
C LEU A 322 5.48 -6.40 -12.46
N THR A 323 6.36 -5.76 -13.23
CA THR A 323 7.77 -6.13 -13.34
C THR A 323 8.62 -5.04 -12.71
N TRP A 324 9.56 -5.43 -11.86
CA TRP A 324 10.47 -4.48 -11.22
C TRP A 324 11.89 -5.03 -11.19
N THR A 325 12.86 -4.17 -11.50
CA THR A 325 14.28 -4.49 -11.44
C THR A 325 14.95 -3.49 -10.49
N PRO A 326 15.29 -3.91 -9.26
CA PRO A 326 15.95 -3.02 -8.31
C PRO A 326 17.37 -2.69 -8.76
N SER A 327 17.78 -1.46 -8.49
CA SER A 327 19.13 -0.96 -8.64
C SER A 327 19.94 -1.12 -7.35
N GLN A 328 21.21 -0.71 -7.40
CA GLN A 328 22.10 -0.71 -6.24
C GLN A 328 21.57 0.17 -5.09
N ALA A 329 20.80 1.21 -5.39
CA ALA A 329 20.24 2.10 -4.39
C ALA A 329 19.16 1.43 -3.52
N GLU A 330 18.54 0.35 -4.01
CA GLU A 330 17.50 -0.38 -3.29
C GLU A 330 18.06 -1.57 -2.48
N GLU A 331 19.37 -1.85 -2.53
CA GLU A 331 19.96 -2.98 -1.82
C GLU A 331 19.75 -2.90 -0.29
N GLY A 332 19.34 -4.02 0.31
CA GLY A 332 19.04 -4.12 1.74
C GLY A 332 17.67 -3.55 2.14
N GLY A 333 16.95 -2.91 1.21
CA GLY A 333 15.63 -2.34 1.46
C GLY A 333 14.48 -3.32 1.30
N SER A 334 13.32 -2.94 1.82
CA SER A 334 12.03 -3.60 1.59
C SER A 334 11.06 -2.60 0.96
N PHE A 335 10.38 -3.02 -0.11
CA PHE A 335 9.60 -2.12 -0.95
C PHE A 335 8.16 -2.62 -1.04
N PRO A 336 7.20 -1.90 -0.43
CA PRO A 336 5.78 -2.23 -0.54
C PRO A 336 5.26 -1.88 -1.95
N ILE A 337 4.44 -2.76 -2.50
CA ILE A 337 3.71 -2.56 -3.75
C ILE A 337 2.24 -2.90 -3.49
N CYS A 338 1.36 -1.90 -3.60
CA CYS A 338 -0.09 -2.07 -3.46
C CYS A 338 -0.79 -1.92 -4.80
N PHE A 339 -1.83 -2.71 -5.04
CA PHE A 339 -2.57 -2.68 -6.29
C PHE A 339 -4.05 -3.06 -6.10
N VAL A 340 -4.88 -2.56 -7.02
CA VAL A 340 -6.29 -2.91 -7.20
C VAL A 340 -6.59 -3.07 -8.69
N VAL A 341 -7.57 -3.91 -9.01
CA VAL A 341 -8.11 -4.01 -10.37
C VAL A 341 -9.41 -3.22 -10.44
N LYS A 342 -9.50 -2.34 -11.42
CA LYS A 342 -10.68 -1.54 -11.72
C LYS A 342 -11.53 -2.20 -12.79
N ALA A 343 -12.84 -2.19 -12.59
CA ALA A 343 -13.81 -2.56 -13.60
C ALA A 343 -14.91 -1.50 -13.73
N ASN A 344 -15.48 -1.42 -14.93
CA ASN A 344 -16.54 -0.49 -15.27
C ASN A 344 -17.83 -1.23 -15.61
N TYR A 345 -18.95 -0.69 -15.15
CA TYR A 345 -20.28 -1.12 -15.59
C TYR A 345 -21.16 0.11 -15.74
N ASN A 346 -21.62 0.36 -16.96
CA ASN A 346 -22.23 1.63 -17.36
C ASN A 346 -21.28 2.81 -17.06
N LEU A 347 -21.67 3.69 -16.13
CA LEU A 347 -20.89 4.86 -15.70
C LEU A 347 -20.27 4.68 -14.30
N ASN A 348 -20.43 3.50 -13.70
CA ASN A 348 -19.91 3.22 -12.37
C ASN A 348 -18.57 2.49 -12.44
N ILE A 349 -17.70 2.84 -11.50
CA ILE A 349 -16.38 2.25 -11.30
C ILE A 349 -16.44 1.35 -10.07
N TYR A 350 -15.83 0.16 -10.17
CA TYR A 350 -15.71 -0.77 -9.05
C TYR A 350 -14.27 -1.26 -8.93
N ASN A 351 -13.76 -1.29 -7.70
CA ASN A 351 -12.43 -1.80 -7.40
C ASN A 351 -12.49 -3.17 -6.70
N SER A 352 -11.51 -4.01 -7.05
CA SER A 352 -11.19 -5.22 -6.30
C SER A 352 -10.80 -4.91 -4.85
N ASP A 353 -10.53 -5.97 -4.08
CA ASP A 353 -9.85 -5.81 -2.79
C ASP A 353 -8.52 -5.10 -2.97
N LEU A 354 -8.04 -4.41 -1.93
CA LEU A 354 -6.68 -3.88 -1.89
C LEU A 354 -5.71 -5.02 -1.56
N ARG A 355 -4.74 -5.26 -2.45
CA ARG A 355 -3.65 -6.21 -2.21
C ARG A 355 -2.34 -5.46 -2.20
N CYS A 356 -1.53 -5.73 -1.19
CA CYS A 356 -0.18 -5.22 -1.10
C CYS A 356 0.81 -6.37 -0.90
N VAL A 357 1.98 -6.26 -1.49
CA VAL A 357 3.07 -7.23 -1.35
C VAL A 357 4.36 -6.50 -0.97
N ILE A 358 5.31 -7.23 -0.41
CA ILE A 358 6.62 -6.71 -0.01
C ILE A 358 7.67 -7.35 -0.90
N VAL A 359 8.52 -6.54 -1.52
CA VAL A 359 9.72 -7.04 -2.22
C VAL A 359 10.95 -6.60 -1.42
N THR A 360 11.67 -7.57 -0.86
CA THR A 360 12.95 -7.32 -0.18
C THR A 360 14.10 -7.55 -1.16
N VAL A 361 15.01 -6.57 -1.24
CA VAL A 361 16.17 -6.61 -2.12
C VAL A 361 17.39 -7.02 -1.31
N GLY A 362 17.89 -8.22 -1.54
CA GLY A 362 19.03 -8.76 -0.82
C GLY A 362 19.04 -10.28 -0.80
N ASN A 363 20.07 -10.85 -0.20
CA ASN A 363 20.16 -12.30 -0.06
C ASN A 363 19.07 -12.78 0.90
N ASN A 364 18.32 -13.80 0.47
CA ASN A 364 17.29 -14.41 1.29
C ASN A 364 17.91 -14.88 2.63
N PRO A 365 17.36 -14.52 3.80
CA PRO A 365 17.87 -14.95 5.11
C PRO A 365 18.01 -16.48 5.25
N THR A 366 17.45 -17.28 4.34
CA THR A 366 17.65 -18.74 4.29
C THR A 366 18.99 -19.21 3.71
N THR A 367 19.95 -18.33 3.37
CA THR A 367 21.26 -18.76 2.80
C THR A 367 22.45 -18.77 3.76
N THR A 368 22.24 -18.50 5.06
CA THR A 368 23.29 -18.65 6.09
C THR A 368 22.92 -19.73 7.11
N THR A 369 22.77 -20.97 6.63
CA THR A 369 22.99 -22.14 7.49
C THR A 369 23.61 -23.25 6.64
N THR A 370 24.77 -23.70 7.09
CA THR A 370 25.50 -24.85 6.57
C THR A 370 24.58 -26.05 6.31
N LEU A 371 24.78 -26.69 5.15
CA LEU A 371 24.13 -27.89 4.62
C LEU A 371 23.79 -28.97 5.69
N PRO A 372 22.75 -29.77 5.43
CA PRO A 372 23.05 -31.12 4.93
C PRO A 372 22.34 -31.44 3.62
N THR A 373 23.09 -32.07 2.71
CA THR A 373 22.61 -32.74 1.50
C THR A 373 21.46 -33.70 1.81
N THR A 374 20.29 -33.43 1.24
CA THR A 374 19.29 -34.46 0.86
C THR A 374 18.63 -33.93 -0.42
N GLY A 375 18.90 -34.53 -1.58
CA GLY A 375 18.15 -35.68 -2.07
C GLY A 375 17.09 -35.17 -3.03
N SER A 376 17.25 -35.42 -4.34
CA SER A 376 16.28 -35.02 -5.37
C SER A 376 14.88 -35.50 -4.99
N SER A 377 13.99 -34.57 -4.65
CA SER A 377 12.58 -34.91 -4.44
C SER A 377 11.94 -35.16 -5.80
N GLY A 378 11.79 -36.44 -6.14
CA GLY A 378 10.94 -36.88 -7.22
C GLY A 378 9.52 -36.35 -7.02
N MET A 379 8.90 -35.89 -8.09
CA MET A 379 7.52 -35.44 -8.10
C MET A 379 6.62 -36.68 -7.96
N TYR A 380 5.99 -36.87 -6.80
CA TYR A 380 5.02 -37.95 -6.59
C TYR A 380 3.63 -37.46 -6.99
N VAL A 381 3.02 -38.12 -7.98
CA VAL A 381 1.61 -37.90 -8.33
C VAL A 381 0.77 -38.88 -7.51
N VAL A 382 -0.05 -38.35 -6.60
CA VAL A 382 -1.01 -39.13 -5.80
C VAL A 382 -2.38 -39.02 -6.47
N GLY A 383 -2.91 -40.15 -6.96
CA GLY A 383 -4.28 -40.24 -7.47
C GLY A 383 -5.24 -40.68 -6.38
N LEU A 384 -6.27 -39.88 -6.10
CA LEU A 384 -7.34 -40.21 -5.15
C LEU A 384 -8.66 -40.33 -5.91
N SER A 385 -9.38 -41.43 -5.73
CA SER A 385 -10.75 -41.60 -6.28
C SER A 385 -11.75 -41.57 -5.13
N VAL A 386 -12.74 -40.69 -5.22
CA VAL A 386 -13.77 -40.50 -4.19
C VAL A 386 -15.15 -40.68 -4.83
N LYS A 387 -16.00 -41.49 -4.19
CA LYS A 387 -17.41 -41.64 -4.58
C LYS A 387 -18.26 -40.71 -3.74
N VAL A 388 -18.99 -39.82 -4.39
CA VAL A 388 -19.95 -38.91 -3.74
C VAL A 388 -21.36 -39.35 -4.12
N SER A 389 -22.23 -39.56 -3.14
CA SER A 389 -23.64 -39.91 -3.33
C SER A 389 -24.52 -38.79 -2.79
N SER A 390 -25.51 -38.36 -3.57
CA SER A 390 -26.55 -37.42 -3.15
C SER A 390 -27.88 -38.15 -2.99
N SER A 391 -28.70 -37.71 -2.04
CA SER A 391 -30.07 -38.19 -1.84
C SER A 391 -31.08 -37.58 -2.83
N SER A 392 -30.69 -36.54 -3.57
CA SER A 392 -31.48 -35.89 -4.61
C SER A 392 -30.79 -35.99 -5.97
N GLN A 393 -31.58 -36.06 -7.04
CA GLN A 393 -31.06 -36.05 -8.40
C GLN A 393 -30.42 -34.69 -8.67
N GLN A 394 -29.12 -34.69 -8.91
CA GLN A 394 -28.33 -33.49 -9.20
C GLN A 394 -28.19 -33.32 -10.71
N SER A 395 -28.44 -32.11 -11.18
CA SER A 395 -28.15 -31.72 -12.56
C SER A 395 -26.64 -31.74 -12.83
N LYS A 396 -26.26 -31.83 -14.10
CA LYS A 396 -24.85 -31.77 -14.51
C LYS A 396 -24.20 -30.43 -14.12
N ASP A 397 -24.98 -29.35 -14.13
CA ASP A 397 -24.51 -28.00 -13.81
C ASP A 397 -24.25 -27.82 -12.31
N GLU A 398 -25.11 -28.37 -11.44
CA GLU A 398 -24.86 -28.41 -9.99
C GLU A 398 -23.59 -29.21 -9.66
N ILE A 399 -23.35 -30.33 -10.35
CA ILE A 399 -22.14 -31.12 -10.17
C ILE A 399 -20.90 -30.31 -10.56
N LEU A 400 -20.95 -29.58 -11.68
CA LEU A 400 -19.86 -28.70 -12.11
C LEU A 400 -19.60 -27.57 -11.08
N TYR A 401 -20.65 -27.00 -10.51
CA TYR A 401 -20.55 -26.00 -9.43
C TYR A 401 -19.81 -26.57 -8.19
N TYR A 402 -20.19 -27.76 -7.72
CA TYR A 402 -19.53 -28.39 -6.58
C TYR A 402 -18.07 -28.78 -6.88
N LEU A 403 -17.75 -29.18 -8.10
CA LEU A 403 -16.36 -29.45 -8.51
C LEU A 403 -15.50 -28.19 -8.46
N GLN A 404 -16.06 -27.03 -8.82
CA GLN A 404 -15.36 -25.76 -8.74
C GLN A 404 -15.12 -25.34 -7.28
N GLN A 405 -16.11 -25.53 -6.41
CA GLN A 405 -15.94 -25.33 -4.95
C GLN A 405 -14.85 -26.25 -4.38
N ALA A 406 -14.84 -27.53 -4.78
CA ALA A 406 -13.81 -28.46 -4.33
C ALA A 406 -12.40 -28.04 -4.78
N ARG A 407 -12.23 -27.56 -6.03
CA ARG A 407 -10.96 -27.01 -6.51
C ARG A 407 -10.52 -25.79 -5.70
N TYR A 408 -11.46 -24.91 -5.38
CA TYR A 408 -11.20 -23.75 -4.52
C TYR A 408 -10.67 -24.18 -3.14
N TYR A 409 -11.36 -25.09 -2.45
CA TYR A 409 -10.93 -25.57 -1.13
C TYR A 409 -9.59 -26.31 -1.17
N LEU A 410 -9.34 -27.14 -2.18
CA LEU A 410 -8.05 -27.83 -2.30
C LEU A 410 -6.90 -26.85 -2.53
N SER A 411 -7.11 -25.83 -3.36
CA SER A 411 -6.12 -24.76 -3.52
C SER A 411 -5.92 -23.98 -2.22
N TYR A 412 -6.99 -23.69 -1.49
CA TYR A 412 -6.95 -23.00 -0.21
C TYR A 412 -6.13 -23.78 0.84
N TYR A 413 -6.25 -25.11 0.85
CA TYR A 413 -5.49 -26.00 1.73
C TYR A 413 -4.11 -26.42 1.20
N GLY A 414 -3.57 -25.73 0.19
CA GLY A 414 -2.18 -25.91 -0.25
C GLY A 414 -1.96 -26.90 -1.40
N LEU A 415 -3.02 -27.26 -2.14
CA LEU A 415 -2.95 -28.14 -3.31
C LEU A 415 -3.46 -27.41 -4.59
N PRO A 416 -2.68 -26.46 -5.17
CA PRO A 416 -3.16 -25.58 -6.23
C PRO A 416 -3.17 -26.20 -7.65
N ASN A 417 -2.55 -27.37 -7.85
CA ASN A 417 -2.41 -28.03 -9.16
C ASN A 417 -3.19 -29.36 -9.25
N VAL A 418 -4.35 -29.45 -8.60
CA VAL A 418 -5.18 -30.67 -8.64
C VAL A 418 -6.07 -30.68 -9.87
N THR A 419 -5.96 -31.74 -10.68
CA THR A 419 -6.93 -32.03 -11.75
C THR A 419 -8.05 -32.89 -11.18
N ILE A 420 -9.28 -32.38 -11.19
CA ILE A 420 -10.48 -33.13 -10.78
C ILE A 420 -11.31 -33.42 -12.03
N ASN A 421 -11.53 -34.71 -12.31
CA ASN A 421 -12.32 -35.20 -13.44
C ASN A 421 -13.45 -36.10 -12.94
N ILE A 422 -14.61 -36.05 -13.61
CA ILE A 422 -15.70 -37.01 -13.37
C ILE A 422 -15.35 -38.31 -14.10
N VAL A 423 -15.08 -39.37 -13.33
CA VAL A 423 -14.72 -40.68 -13.88
C VAL A 423 -15.96 -41.46 -14.35
N SER A 424 -17.08 -41.32 -13.63
CA SER A 424 -18.36 -41.93 -13.99
C SER A 424 -19.51 -41.17 -13.35
N TYR A 425 -20.62 -40.99 -14.07
CA TYR A 425 -21.86 -40.44 -13.57
C TYR A 425 -22.97 -41.47 -13.80
N VAL A 426 -23.62 -41.91 -12.72
CA VAL A 426 -24.73 -42.86 -12.77
C VAL A 426 -25.97 -42.14 -12.24
N GLN A 427 -26.96 -41.95 -13.10
CA GLN A 427 -28.31 -41.59 -12.68
C GLN A 427 -29.03 -42.88 -12.30
N HIS A 428 -29.55 -42.93 -11.08
CA HIS A 428 -30.43 -44.00 -10.62
C HIS A 428 -31.89 -43.57 -10.75
#